data_AF-A0A7V0V0T4-F1
#
_entry.id   AF-A0A7V0V0T4-F1
#
_cell.length_a   1.000
_cell.length_b   1.000
_cell.length_c   1.000
_cell.angle_alpha   90.00
_cell.angle_beta   90.00
_cell.angle_gamma   90.00
#
_symmetry.space_group_name_H-M   'P 1'
#
loop_
_entity.id
_entity.type
_entity.pdbx_description
1 polymer ?
#
loop_
_entity_poly.entity_id
_entity_poly.type
_entity_poly.pdbx_seq_one_letter_code
_entity_poly.pdbx_strand_id
1 'polypeptide(L)' 'RGTGEGTTNTLLKEGDEVVAVGMKGLEAFRTPFGLDQASGPRYFGFDIEYVPIEELVAQRRTP' A
#
# COMPACT_ATOMS: atom_id res chain seq x y z
N ARG A 1 -15.77 -6.59 18.94
CA ARG A 1 -14.71 -5.72 19.51
C ARG A 1 -14.04 -5.04 18.32
N GLY A 2 -14.06 -3.70 18.25
CA GLY A 2 -13.57 -2.92 17.11
C GLY A 2 -12.61 -1.83 17.57
N THR A 3 -11.51 -2.21 18.23
CA THR A 3 -10.54 -1.25 18.79
C THR A 3 -9.67 -0.60 17.71
N GLY A 4 -9.69 -1.11 16.47
CA GLY A 4 -8.86 -0.59 15.38
C GLY A 4 -7.36 -0.90 15.53
N GLU A 5 -7.01 -1.86 16.38
CA GLU A 5 -5.63 -2.31 16.55
C GLU A 5 -5.09 -2.95 15.27
N GLY A 6 -3.82 -2.64 14.95
CA GLY A 6 -3.14 -3.23 13.80
C GLY A 6 -2.97 -4.74 13.96
N THR A 7 -3.05 -5.47 12.85
CA THR A 7 -2.84 -6.91 12.78
C THR A 7 -1.86 -7.26 11.65
N THR A 8 -1.50 -8.54 11.51
CA THR A 8 -0.59 -9.03 10.46
C THR A 8 -1.23 -10.12 9.62
N ASN A 9 -0.72 -10.32 8.41
CA ASN A 9 -1.24 -11.34 7.47
C ASN A 9 -1.31 -12.74 8.09
N THR A 10 -0.38 -13.10 8.98
CA THR A 10 -0.34 -14.42 9.65
C THR A 10 -1.51 -14.64 10.61
N LEU A 11 -2.11 -13.57 11.13
CA LEU A 11 -3.19 -13.63 12.12
C LEU A 11 -4.57 -13.44 11.52
N LEU A 12 -4.67 -12.87 10.31
CA LEU A 12 -5.92 -12.68 9.58
C LEU A 12 -6.59 -14.00 9.25
N LYS A 13 -7.92 -14.02 9.32
CA LYS A 13 -8.76 -15.17 8.96
C LYS A 13 -9.84 -14.76 7.97
N GLU A 14 -10.32 -15.72 7.21
CA GLU A 14 -11.48 -15.50 6.34
C GLU A 14 -12.69 -15.04 7.17
N GLY A 15 -13.33 -13.96 6.73
CA GLY A 15 -14.47 -13.35 7.42
C GLY A 15 -14.11 -12.22 8.39
N ASP A 16 -12.83 -11.93 8.64
CA ASP A 16 -12.44 -10.78 9.46
C ASP A 16 -12.85 -9.45 8.80
N GLU A 17 -13.56 -8.60 9.55
CA GLU A 17 -13.83 -7.21 9.16
C GLU A 17 -12.60 -6.36 9.41
N VAL A 18 -12.01 -5.82 8.34
CA VAL A 18 -10.76 -5.06 8.38
C VAL A 18 -10.86 -3.75 7.61
N VAL A 19 -9.99 -2.81 7.95
CA VAL A 19 -9.74 -1.59 7.17
C VAL A 19 -8.29 -1.58 6.70
N ALA A 20 -8.07 -1.13 5.46
CA ALA A 20 -6.73 -0.87 4.95
C ALA A 20 -6.34 0.58 5.23
N VAL A 21 -5.16 0.77 5.85
CA VAL A 21 -4.57 2.09 6.08
C VAL A 21 -3.30 2.20 5.25
N GLY A 22 -3.24 3.22 4.40
CA GLY A 22 -2.05 3.56 3.62
C GLY A 22 -1.24 4.67 4.28
N MET A 23 0.09 4.61 4.16
CA MET A 23 0.99 5.67 4.58
C MET A 23 1.99 6.01 3.47
N LYS A 24 2.56 7.22 3.51
CA LYS A 24 3.64 7.61 2.60
C LYS A 24 4.80 6.64 2.74
N GLY A 25 5.24 6.04 1.64
CA GLY A 25 6.41 5.15 1.61
C GLY A 25 7.69 5.89 1.96
N LEU A 26 8.63 5.21 2.63
CA LEU A 26 9.95 5.76 2.92
C LEU A 26 10.71 6.06 1.62
N GLU A 27 11.53 7.12 1.63
CA GLU A 27 12.22 7.60 0.42
C GLU A 27 13.10 6.53 -0.24
N ALA A 28 13.71 5.62 0.55
CA ALA A 28 14.50 4.50 0.03
C ALA A 28 13.70 3.59 -0.92
N PHE A 29 12.41 3.36 -0.64
CA PHE A 29 11.51 2.54 -1.47
C PHE A 29 10.95 3.28 -2.69
N ARG A 30 11.16 4.60 -2.77
CA ARG A 30 10.69 5.45 -3.87
C ARG A 30 11.77 5.75 -4.90
N THR A 31 12.98 5.26 -4.70
CA THR A 31 14.07 5.33 -5.69
C THR A 31 13.76 4.46 -6.90
N PRO A 32 14.39 4.70 -8.07
CA PRO A 32 14.24 3.81 -9.22
C PRO A 32 14.55 2.35 -8.88
N PHE A 33 15.61 2.10 -8.11
CA PHE A 33 15.92 0.75 -7.63
C PHE A 33 14.82 0.19 -6.70
N GLY A 34 14.32 0.99 -5.76
CA GLY A 34 13.27 0.58 -4.83
C GLY A 34 11.98 0.16 -5.53
N LEU A 35 11.59 0.92 -6.56
CA LEU A 35 10.37 0.69 -7.33
C LEU A 35 10.54 -0.44 -8.35
N ASP A 36 11.65 -0.51 -9.08
CA ASP A 36 11.81 -1.49 -10.15
C ASP A 36 12.36 -2.85 -9.66
N GLN A 37 13.19 -2.85 -8.61
CA GLN A 37 14.04 -4.00 -8.27
C GLN A 37 13.87 -4.53 -6.84
N ALA A 38 13.07 -3.87 -5.98
CA ALA A 38 12.94 -4.29 -4.59
C ALA A 38 11.50 -4.46 -4.10
N SER A 39 10.61 -3.51 -4.43
CA SER A 39 9.32 -3.42 -3.74
C SER A 39 8.18 -2.81 -4.54
N GLY A 40 8.43 -2.29 -5.74
CA GLY A 40 7.35 -1.80 -6.59
C GLY A 40 6.67 -2.91 -7.39
N PRO A 41 5.63 -2.56 -8.17
CA PRO A 41 4.76 -3.55 -8.80
C PRO A 41 5.48 -4.49 -9.77
N ARG A 42 6.42 -3.98 -10.57
CA ARG A 42 7.17 -4.76 -11.55
C ARG A 42 8.06 -5.83 -10.90
N TYR A 43 8.64 -5.53 -9.73
CA TYR A 43 9.43 -6.51 -8.97
C TYR A 43 8.60 -7.75 -8.62
N PHE A 44 7.31 -7.57 -8.33
CA PHE A 44 6.37 -8.65 -8.04
C PHE A 44 5.65 -9.21 -9.29
N GLY A 45 6.04 -8.77 -10.50
CA GLY A 45 5.48 -9.25 -11.77
C GLY A 45 4.13 -8.63 -12.16
N PHE A 46 3.73 -7.51 -11.54
CA PHE A 46 2.53 -6.79 -11.95
C PHE A 46 2.83 -5.83 -13.10
N ASP A 47 1.97 -5.84 -14.12
CA ASP A 47 1.97 -4.87 -15.22
C ASP A 47 1.12 -3.63 -14.86
N ILE A 48 1.56 -2.90 -13.83
CA ILE A 48 0.95 -1.64 -13.38
C ILE A 48 2.04 -0.63 -13.03
N GLU A 49 1.80 0.64 -13.36
CA GLU A 49 2.69 1.74 -12.98
C GLU A 49 2.52 2.09 -11.49
N TYR A 50 3.64 2.40 -10.83
CA TYR A 50 3.60 2.89 -9.46
C TYR A 50 3.06 4.32 -9.42
N VAL A 51 2.03 4.54 -8.59
CA VAL A 51 1.50 5.87 -8.28
C VAL A 51 1.48 6.04 -6.75
N PRO A 52 2.09 7.10 -6.19
CA PRO A 52 2.01 7.38 -4.76
C PRO A 52 0.55 7.53 -4.29
N ILE A 53 0.20 6.91 -3.17
CA ILE A 53 -1.19 6.90 -2.68
C ILE A 53 -1.69 8.31 -2.34
N GLU A 54 -0.80 9.22 -1.93
CA GLU A 54 -1.15 10.60 -1.64
C GLU A 54 -1.64 11.36 -2.88
N GLU A 55 -1.14 11.00 -4.08
CA GLU A 55 -1.62 11.56 -5.35
C GLU A 55 -3.01 11.03 -5.70
N LEU A 56 -3.22 9.71 -5.55
CA LEU A 56 -4.53 9.08 -5.78
C LEU A 56 -5.61 9.62 -4.83
N VAL A 57 -5.26 9.78 -3.56
CA VAL A 57 -6.18 10.32 -2.54
C VAL A 57 -6.46 11.80 -2.81
N ALA A 58 -5.47 12.59 -3.22
CA ALA A 58 -5.68 13.99 -3.58
C ALA A 58 -6.63 14.12 -4.78
N GLN A 59 -6.46 13.30 -5.82
CA GLN A 59 -7.36 13.27 -6.99
C GLN A 59 -8.80 12.94 -6.59
N ARG A 60 -8.99 11.94 -5.72
CA ARG A 60 -10.32 11.53 -5.22
C ARG A 60 -11.00 12.56 -4.32
N ARG A 61 -10.26 13.51 -3.75
CA ARG A 61 -10.82 14.57 -2.89
C ARG A 61 -11.33 15.77 -3.69
N THR A 62 -11.19 15.77 -5.01
CA THR A 62 -11.81 16.76 -5.89
C THR A 62 -13.30 16.39 -6.05
N PRO A 63 -14.25 17.23 -5.61
CA PRO A 63 -15.68 17.01 -5.82
C PRO A 63 -16.08 17.05 -7.29
#